data_AF-A0A5C3NUW7-F1
#
_entry.id   AF-A0A5C3NUW7-F1
#
_cell.length_a   1.000
_cell.length_b   1.000
_cell.length_c   1.000
_cell.angle_alpha   90.00
_cell.angle_beta   90.00
_cell.angle_gamma   90.00
#
_symmetry.space_group_name_H-M   'P 1'
#
loop_
_entity.id
_entity.type
_entity.pdbx_description
1 polymer ?
#
loop_
_entity_poly.entity_id
_entity_poly.type
_entity_poly.pdbx_seq_one_letter_code
_entity_poly.pdbx_strand_id
1 'polypeptide(L)'
;MLFLPSDLDRSSFHAAACTSLGAFELRLRIAHAYDFIASLKMSLALKAATIQSKVRNARGTRNNIVAQKEVSQANQAVVHLAKQYNDNHRRMKALATLLKGSQYETTIPVSLKTIDLAKDLAPANLHTARTLGDSKKTDSWIFSVAPPGADRGQVSRVRWVRAWANFLRTNEEVNLLYAEARAAHTGFLTFARIRRETAAAKSEYASRGATAYALQKAAMFTSMAGDVLQRVSKVTATHRAAMEKDDDRRVAYYDR
;
A
#
# COMPACT_ATOMS: atom_id res chain seq x y z
N MET A 1 -18.03 34.32 15.47
CA MET A 1 -18.64 33.25 16.29
C MET A 1 -20.10 33.16 15.89
N LEU A 2 -20.56 31.98 15.46
CA LEU A 2 -21.98 31.71 15.30
C LEU A 2 -22.43 31.13 16.65
N PHE A 3 -23.37 31.78 17.34
CA PHE A 3 -23.88 31.33 18.65
C PHE A 3 -24.70 30.04 18.50
N LEU A 4 -24.02 28.93 18.25
CA LEU A 4 -24.62 27.62 18.06
C LEU A 4 -24.89 26.96 19.42
N PRO A 5 -25.89 26.06 19.52
CA PRO A 5 -26.16 25.31 20.75
C PRO A 5 -24.94 24.59 21.34
N SER A 6 -23.96 24.17 20.52
CA SER A 6 -22.70 23.58 21.02
C SER A 6 -21.80 24.53 21.82
N ASP A 7 -22.00 25.83 21.67
CA ASP A 7 -21.16 26.87 22.24
C ASP A 7 -21.78 27.45 23.54
N LEU A 8 -22.98 26.98 23.90
CA LEU A 8 -23.68 27.37 25.13
C LEU A 8 -23.27 26.49 26.32
N ASP A 9 -23.21 27.11 27.51
CA ASP A 9 -23.15 26.36 28.76
C ASP A 9 -24.45 25.61 29.03
N ARG A 10 -24.39 24.55 29.85
CA ARG A 10 -25.53 23.69 30.18
C ARG A 10 -26.71 24.47 30.75
N SER A 11 -26.44 25.44 31.60
CA SER A 11 -27.45 26.31 32.21
C SER A 11 -28.24 27.10 31.15
N SER A 12 -27.52 27.81 30.27
CA SER A 12 -28.07 28.57 29.16
C SER A 12 -28.77 27.70 28.12
N PHE A 13 -28.24 26.51 27.84
CA PHE A 13 -28.82 25.55 26.88
C PHE A 13 -30.22 25.08 27.31
N HIS A 14 -30.39 24.75 28.60
CA HIS A 14 -31.68 24.36 29.14
C HIS A 14 -32.63 25.55 29.31
N ALA A 15 -32.13 26.71 29.75
CA ALA A 15 -32.93 27.93 29.90
C ALA A 15 -33.52 28.40 28.55
N ALA A 16 -32.76 28.27 27.46
CA ALA A 16 -33.20 28.62 26.11
C ALA A 16 -34.00 27.50 25.40
N ALA A 17 -34.31 26.39 26.10
CA ALA A 17 -35.03 25.23 25.57
C ALA A 17 -34.46 24.67 24.24
N CYS A 18 -33.14 24.75 24.04
CA CYS A 18 -32.47 24.41 22.78
C CYS A 18 -32.37 22.89 22.47
N THR A 19 -33.15 22.04 23.13
CA THR A 19 -33.01 20.58 23.04
C THR A 19 -33.27 20.04 21.63
N SER A 20 -34.32 20.49 20.95
CA SER A 20 -34.62 20.09 19.57
C SER A 20 -33.57 20.62 18.59
N LEU A 21 -33.15 21.87 18.73
CA LEU A 21 -32.16 22.51 17.88
C LEU A 21 -30.77 21.86 18.04
N GLY A 22 -30.38 21.54 19.28
CA GLY A 22 -29.14 20.81 19.57
C GLY A 22 -29.12 19.42 18.94
N ALA A 23 -30.27 18.76 18.83
CA ALA A 23 -30.37 17.46 18.16
C ALA A 23 -30.18 17.57 16.64
N PHE A 24 -30.76 18.59 16.00
CA PHE A 24 -30.52 18.88 14.59
C PHE A 24 -29.06 19.25 14.33
N GLU A 25 -28.48 20.10 15.19
CA GLU A 25 -27.06 20.46 15.10
C GLU A 25 -26.17 19.22 15.23
N LEU A 26 -26.45 18.32 16.18
CA LEU A 26 -25.67 17.10 16.35
C LEU A 26 -25.72 16.22 15.10
N ARG A 27 -26.89 16.07 14.45
CA ARG A 27 -27.02 15.35 13.17
C ARG A 27 -26.20 15.99 12.06
N LEU A 28 -26.24 17.32 11.94
CA LEU A 28 -25.42 18.05 10.97
C LEU A 28 -23.93 17.87 11.24
N ARG A 29 -23.50 17.90 12.51
CA ARG A 29 -22.10 17.67 12.88
C ARG A 29 -21.64 16.25 12.58
N ILE A 30 -22.50 15.24 12.74
CA ILE A 30 -22.22 13.87 12.32
C ILE A 30 -22.01 13.80 10.80
N ALA A 31 -22.89 14.43 10.02
CA ALA A 31 -22.73 14.50 8.56
C ALA A 31 -21.41 15.19 8.17
N HIS A 32 -21.13 16.37 8.74
CA HIS A 32 -19.87 17.08 8.55
C HIS A 32 -18.65 16.24 8.95
N ALA A 33 -18.74 15.39 9.97
CA ALA A 33 -17.65 14.51 10.37
C ALA A 33 -17.31 13.48 9.27
N TYR A 34 -18.32 12.95 8.57
CA TYR A 34 -18.10 12.07 7.43
C TYR A 34 -17.48 12.81 6.24
N ASP A 35 -17.93 14.04 5.96
CA ASP A 35 -17.35 14.87 4.90
C ASP A 35 -15.88 15.20 5.18
N PHE A 36 -15.55 15.57 6.43
CA PHE A 36 -14.16 15.77 6.85
C PHE A 36 -13.31 14.51 6.66
N ILE A 37 -13.84 13.33 7.00
CA ILE A 37 -13.14 12.06 6.77
C ILE A 37 -12.93 11.81 5.27
N ALA A 38 -13.92 12.09 4.43
CA ALA A 38 -13.79 11.96 2.98
C ALA A 38 -12.72 12.90 2.41
N SER A 39 -12.73 14.18 2.80
CA SER A 39 -11.69 15.14 2.43
C SER A 39 -10.32 14.72 2.95
N LEU A 40 -10.21 14.24 4.19
CA LEU A 40 -8.97 13.73 4.77
C LEU A 40 -8.40 12.55 3.98
N LYS A 41 -9.24 11.60 3.57
CA LYS A 41 -8.81 10.47 2.72
C LYS A 41 -8.23 10.97 1.41
N MET A 42 -8.88 11.94 0.76
CA MET A 42 -8.41 12.51 -0.50
C MET A 42 -7.10 13.29 -0.33
N SER A 43 -6.99 14.12 0.71
CA SER A 43 -5.75 14.86 1.01
C SER A 43 -4.59 13.94 1.42
N LEU A 44 -4.86 12.85 2.14
CA LEU A 44 -3.87 11.81 2.45
C LEU A 44 -3.40 11.08 1.19
N ALA A 45 -4.31 10.78 0.27
CA ALA A 45 -3.95 10.19 -1.03
C ALA A 45 -3.08 11.16 -1.86
N LEU A 46 -3.43 12.45 -1.90
CA LEU A 46 -2.62 13.47 -2.56
C LEU A 46 -1.22 13.58 -1.93
N LYS A 47 -1.13 13.62 -0.59
CA LYS A 47 0.15 13.61 0.13
C LYS A 47 0.99 12.38 -0.20
N ALA A 48 0.38 11.20 -0.27
CA ALA A 48 1.10 9.98 -0.66
C ALA A 48 1.63 10.07 -2.09
N ALA A 49 0.83 10.60 -3.03
CA ALA A 49 1.23 10.81 -4.41
C ALA A 49 2.37 11.83 -4.57
N THR A 50 2.36 12.94 -3.82
CA THR A 50 3.45 13.94 -3.86
C THR A 50 4.75 13.38 -3.30
N ILE A 51 4.70 12.58 -2.23
CA ILE A 51 5.87 11.86 -1.71
C ILE A 51 6.46 10.93 -2.78
N GLN A 52 5.62 10.20 -3.50
CA GLN A 52 6.07 9.29 -4.56
C GLN A 52 6.65 10.03 -5.76
N SER A 53 5.99 11.11 -6.20
CA SER A 53 6.51 11.99 -7.25
C SER A 53 7.89 12.54 -6.87
N LYS A 54 8.08 12.96 -5.61
CA LYS A 54 9.39 13.37 -5.11
C LYS A 54 10.41 12.24 -5.23
N VAL A 55 10.12 11.05 -4.73
CA VAL A 55 11.05 9.91 -4.77
C VAL A 55 11.45 9.56 -6.21
N ARG A 56 10.49 9.59 -7.14
CA ARG A 56 10.72 9.22 -8.54
C ARG A 56 11.46 10.31 -9.32
N ASN A 57 11.06 11.57 -9.15
CA ASN A 57 11.42 12.64 -10.08
C ASN A 57 12.40 13.67 -9.50
N ALA A 58 12.43 13.87 -8.18
CA ALA A 58 13.31 14.87 -7.58
C ALA A 58 14.77 14.35 -7.60
N ARG A 59 15.61 15.01 -8.39
CA ARG A 59 17.06 14.78 -8.47
C ARG A 59 17.79 16.11 -8.30
N GLY A 60 18.89 16.09 -7.55
CA GLY A 60 19.65 17.30 -7.20
C GLY A 60 18.98 18.18 -6.14
N THR A 61 19.72 19.16 -5.63
CA THR A 61 19.33 19.97 -4.45
C THR A 61 18.11 20.85 -4.70
N ARG A 62 18.08 21.59 -5.82
CA ARG A 62 16.98 22.52 -6.15
C ARG A 62 15.62 21.80 -6.26
N ASN A 63 15.56 20.73 -7.04
CA ASN A 63 14.32 19.98 -7.24
C ASN A 63 13.86 19.28 -5.95
N ASN A 64 14.82 18.82 -5.13
CA ASN A 64 14.50 18.27 -3.81
C ASN A 64 13.86 19.30 -2.88
N ILE A 65 14.35 20.55 -2.87
CA ILE A 65 13.77 21.63 -2.06
C ILE A 65 12.34 21.95 -2.52
N VAL A 66 12.10 22.09 -3.83
CA VAL A 66 10.77 22.36 -4.39
C VAL A 66 9.79 21.23 -4.05
N ALA A 67 10.17 19.98 -4.33
CA ALA A 67 9.33 18.82 -4.01
C ALA A 67 9.10 18.66 -2.50
N GLN A 68 10.09 18.99 -1.65
CA GLN A 68 9.93 18.97 -0.20
C GLN A 68 8.95 20.06 0.28
N LYS A 69 8.92 21.22 -0.37
CA LYS A 69 7.95 22.29 -0.09
C LYS A 69 6.52 21.82 -0.40
N GLU A 70 6.31 21.19 -1.54
CA GLU A 70 5.00 20.61 -1.92
C GLU A 70 4.53 19.54 -0.93
N VAL A 71 5.42 18.62 -0.54
CA VAL A 71 5.11 17.60 0.48
C VAL A 71 4.76 18.25 1.82
N SER A 72 5.48 19.30 2.23
CA SER A 72 5.21 20.04 3.46
C SER A 72 3.85 20.74 3.42
N GLN A 73 3.49 21.37 2.29
CA GLN A 73 2.18 22.00 2.09
C GLN A 73 1.04 20.99 2.14
N ALA A 74 1.18 19.85 1.45
CA ALA A 74 0.20 18.76 1.51
C ALA A 74 0.04 18.23 2.94
N ASN A 75 1.15 18.11 3.70
CA ASN A 75 1.10 17.70 5.09
C ASN A 75 0.39 18.72 5.99
N GLN A 76 0.63 20.01 5.80
CA GLN A 76 -0.05 21.08 6.54
C GLN A 76 -1.55 21.07 6.30
N ALA A 77 -1.99 20.88 5.05
CA ALA A 77 -3.41 20.76 4.70
C ALA A 77 -4.09 19.58 5.41
N VAL A 78 -3.44 18.41 5.43
CA VAL A 78 -3.93 17.22 6.14
C VAL A 78 -4.05 17.49 7.65
N VAL A 79 -3.02 18.07 8.27
CA VAL A 79 -3.04 18.40 9.70
C VAL A 79 -4.12 19.42 10.03
N HIS A 80 -4.33 20.42 9.18
CA HIS A 80 -5.38 21.42 9.34
C HIS A 80 -6.77 20.78 9.32
N LEU A 81 -7.06 19.97 8.31
CA LEU A 81 -8.33 19.23 8.21
C LEU A 81 -8.56 18.31 9.41
N ALA A 82 -7.51 17.64 9.88
CA ALA A 82 -7.60 16.77 11.06
C ALA A 82 -7.91 17.55 12.35
N LYS A 83 -7.34 18.76 12.49
CA LYS A 83 -7.67 19.66 13.60
C LYS A 83 -9.13 20.13 13.53
N GLN A 84 -9.63 20.48 12.34
CA GLN A 84 -11.03 20.88 12.15
C GLN A 84 -11.99 19.73 12.47
N TYR A 85 -11.66 18.51 12.04
CA TYR A 85 -12.40 17.31 12.42
C TYR A 85 -12.43 17.12 13.94
N ASN A 86 -11.27 17.22 14.61
CA ASN A 86 -11.17 17.06 16.06
C ASN A 86 -11.95 18.14 16.82
N ASP A 87 -11.99 19.37 16.31
CA ASP A 87 -12.84 20.44 16.87
C ASP A 87 -14.32 20.10 16.74
N ASN A 88 -14.76 19.67 15.56
CA ASN A 88 -16.14 19.23 15.33
C ASN A 88 -16.50 18.04 16.23
N HIS A 89 -15.61 17.05 16.36
CA HIS A 89 -15.82 15.88 17.21
C HIS A 89 -15.90 16.24 18.70
N ARG A 90 -15.13 17.25 19.16
CA ARG A 90 -15.25 17.78 20.52
C ARG A 90 -16.62 18.40 20.77
N ARG A 91 -17.10 19.22 19.82
CA ARG A 91 -18.43 19.84 19.88
C ARG A 91 -19.56 18.80 19.84
N MET A 92 -19.42 17.76 19.02
CA MET A 92 -20.34 16.62 19.01
C MET A 92 -20.45 15.96 20.38
N LYS A 93 -19.32 15.68 21.06
CA LYS A 93 -19.31 15.10 22.41
C LYS A 93 -19.94 16.02 23.45
N ALA A 94 -19.67 17.32 23.37
CA ALA A 94 -20.29 18.31 24.25
C ALA A 94 -21.82 18.31 24.11
N LEU A 95 -22.32 18.43 22.86
CA LEU A 95 -23.75 18.36 22.57
C LEU A 95 -24.40 17.04 22.99
N ALA A 96 -23.76 15.90 22.72
CA ALA A 96 -24.27 14.60 23.15
C ALA A 96 -24.40 14.50 24.67
N THR A 97 -23.50 15.15 25.42
CA THR A 97 -23.58 15.22 26.88
C THR A 97 -24.74 16.12 27.35
N LEU A 98 -24.98 17.24 26.67
CA LEU A 98 -26.10 18.15 26.98
C LEU A 98 -27.47 17.54 26.66
N LEU A 99 -27.55 16.71 25.62
CA LEU A 99 -28.78 16.04 25.18
C LEU A 99 -29.09 14.74 25.95
N LYS A 100 -28.17 14.26 26.79
CA LYS A 100 -28.32 13.01 27.53
C LYS A 100 -29.53 13.07 28.47
N GLY A 101 -30.42 12.07 28.38
CA GLY A 101 -31.66 12.03 29.16
C GLY A 101 -32.79 12.90 28.62
N SER A 102 -32.62 13.50 27.44
CA SER A 102 -33.71 14.18 26.72
C SER A 102 -34.38 13.25 25.72
N GLN A 103 -35.59 13.59 25.27
CA GLN A 103 -36.31 12.87 24.21
C GLN A 103 -35.60 12.85 22.84
N TYR A 104 -34.55 13.67 22.67
CA TYR A 104 -33.78 13.78 21.43
C TYR A 104 -32.36 13.22 21.54
N GLU A 105 -32.11 12.37 22.52
CA GLU A 105 -30.82 11.69 22.69
C GLU A 105 -30.40 10.99 21.39
N THR A 106 -29.25 11.39 20.86
CA THR A 106 -28.68 10.83 19.62
C THR A 106 -27.27 10.35 19.93
N THR A 107 -27.00 9.08 19.66
CA THR A 107 -25.68 8.48 19.91
C THR A 107 -24.71 8.82 18.77
N ILE A 108 -23.49 9.23 19.12
CA ILE A 108 -22.41 9.39 18.15
C ILE A 108 -22.02 8.00 17.62
N PRO A 109 -21.94 7.80 16.28
CA PRO A 109 -21.52 6.51 15.72
C PRO A 109 -20.14 6.07 16.24
N VAL A 110 -20.03 4.81 16.68
CA VAL A 110 -18.79 4.21 17.23
C VAL A 110 -17.63 4.22 16.22
N SER A 111 -17.95 4.29 14.92
CA SER A 111 -16.96 4.41 13.84
C SER A 111 -16.21 5.74 13.85
N LEU A 112 -16.77 6.80 14.45
CA LEU A 112 -16.15 8.12 14.52
C LEU A 112 -15.36 8.22 15.83
N LYS A 113 -14.05 8.48 15.72
CA LYS A 113 -13.11 8.56 16.84
C LYS A 113 -12.31 9.85 16.74
N THR A 114 -11.76 10.33 17.85
CA THR A 114 -10.81 11.44 17.80
C THR A 114 -9.55 11.01 17.04
N ILE A 115 -9.07 11.86 16.12
CA ILE A 115 -7.88 11.60 15.32
C ILE A 115 -6.62 11.90 16.15
N ASP A 116 -5.72 10.93 16.27
CA ASP A 116 -4.35 11.14 16.73
C ASP A 116 -3.49 11.69 15.58
N LEU A 117 -3.07 12.95 15.69
CA LEU A 117 -2.31 13.64 14.64
C LEU A 117 -0.96 12.96 14.34
N ALA A 118 -0.39 12.22 15.28
CA ALA A 118 0.89 11.55 15.09
C ALA A 118 0.72 10.17 14.43
N LYS A 119 -0.31 9.41 14.82
CA LYS A 119 -0.49 8.01 14.41
C LYS A 119 -1.44 7.84 13.23
N ASP A 120 -2.55 8.55 13.23
CA ASP A 120 -3.66 8.29 12.29
C ASP A 120 -3.47 8.97 10.93
N LEU A 121 -2.55 9.95 10.85
CA LEU A 121 -2.23 10.72 9.63
C LEU A 121 -1.05 10.15 8.84
N ALA A 122 -0.55 8.98 9.24
CA ALA A 122 0.43 8.25 8.46
C ALA A 122 -0.21 7.92 7.09
N PRO A 123 0.41 8.31 5.96
CA PRO A 123 -0.09 7.90 4.67
C PRO A 123 -0.05 6.37 4.64
N ALA A 124 -1.20 5.72 4.41
CA ALA A 124 -1.20 4.30 4.09
C ALA A 124 -0.28 4.13 2.87
N ASN A 125 0.59 3.12 2.89
CA ASN A 125 1.42 2.76 1.74
C ASN A 125 0.49 2.20 0.65
N LEU A 126 -0.25 3.09 -0.02
CA LEU A 126 -1.30 2.73 -0.97
C LEU A 126 -0.75 2.21 -2.29
N HIS A 127 0.49 2.55 -2.63
CA HIS A 127 1.10 2.19 -3.92
C HIS A 127 2.36 1.33 -3.80
N THR A 128 2.97 1.23 -2.61
CA THR A 128 4.11 0.33 -2.42
C THR A 128 3.57 -1.08 -2.23
N ALA A 129 4.04 -2.04 -3.04
CA ALA A 129 3.78 -3.45 -2.79
C ALA A 129 4.16 -3.76 -1.34
N ARG A 130 3.25 -4.41 -0.60
CA ARG A 130 3.52 -4.82 0.79
C ARG A 130 4.80 -5.63 0.81
N THR A 131 5.77 -5.20 1.60
CA THR A 131 7.00 -5.96 1.79
C THR A 131 6.82 -6.96 2.93
N LEU A 132 7.70 -7.96 2.99
CA LEU A 132 7.72 -8.94 4.08
C LEU A 132 7.84 -8.19 5.43
N GLY A 133 6.80 -8.26 6.27
CA GLY A 133 6.71 -7.54 7.54
C GLY A 133 5.67 -6.42 7.59
N ASP A 134 5.13 -5.99 6.44
CA ASP A 134 4.02 -5.02 6.39
C ASP A 134 2.68 -5.59 6.89
N SER A 135 2.58 -6.90 7.09
CA SER A 135 1.39 -7.54 7.69
C SER A 135 1.08 -7.04 9.11
N LYS A 136 2.10 -6.54 9.83
CA LYS A 136 1.94 -5.95 11.17
C LYS A 136 1.50 -4.48 11.14
N LYS A 137 1.58 -3.80 9.98
CA LYS A 137 1.16 -2.41 9.86
C LYS A 137 -0.36 -2.36 9.68
N THR A 138 -1.05 -2.03 10.77
CA THR A 138 -2.49 -1.72 10.72
C THR A 138 -2.69 -0.33 10.14
N ASP A 139 -3.45 -0.25 9.04
CA ASP A 139 -3.84 1.04 8.48
C ASP A 139 -4.68 1.85 9.48
N SER A 140 -4.61 3.17 9.36
CA SER A 140 -5.40 4.10 10.16
C SER A 140 -6.90 3.77 10.05
N TRP A 141 -7.60 3.85 11.18
CA TRP A 141 -9.04 3.59 11.27
C TRP A 141 -9.85 4.49 10.34
N ILE A 142 -9.32 5.67 9.98
CA ILE A 142 -9.91 6.63 9.03
C ILE A 142 -10.30 5.95 7.72
N PHE A 143 -9.50 4.99 7.23
CA PHE A 143 -9.76 4.28 5.98
C PHE A 143 -10.87 3.22 6.08
N SER A 144 -11.22 2.78 7.29
CA SER A 144 -12.28 1.80 7.54
C SER A 144 -13.68 2.42 7.66
N VAL A 145 -13.76 3.74 7.86
CA VAL A 145 -15.04 4.44 8.02
C VAL A 145 -15.73 4.59 6.67
N ALA A 146 -16.98 4.15 6.57
CA ALA A 146 -17.86 4.44 5.44
C ALA A 146 -19.02 5.33 5.92
N PRO A 147 -19.47 6.30 5.12
CA PRO A 147 -20.67 7.06 5.44
C PRO A 147 -21.92 6.16 5.48
N PRO A 148 -22.99 6.60 6.16
CA PRO A 148 -24.25 5.87 6.20
C PRO A 148 -24.77 5.61 4.78
N GLY A 149 -25.13 4.36 4.47
CA GLY A 149 -25.59 3.96 3.13
C GLY A 149 -24.47 3.57 2.15
N ALA A 150 -23.19 3.76 2.47
CA ALA A 150 -22.09 3.25 1.67
C ALA A 150 -21.71 1.81 2.06
N ASP A 151 -21.40 0.98 1.08
CA ASP A 151 -20.97 -0.41 1.30
C ASP A 151 -19.60 -0.46 2.00
N ARG A 152 -19.61 -0.76 3.30
CA ARG A 152 -18.40 -0.97 4.11
C ARG A 152 -17.48 -2.05 3.54
N GLY A 153 -18.03 -3.01 2.78
CA GLY A 153 -17.28 -4.08 2.12
C GLY A 153 -16.49 -3.62 0.90
N GLN A 154 -16.88 -2.53 0.23
CA GLN A 154 -16.27 -2.12 -1.04
C GLN A 154 -14.78 -1.76 -0.90
N VAL A 155 -14.42 -1.05 0.18
CA VAL A 155 -13.00 -0.68 0.43
C VAL A 155 -12.14 -1.91 0.67
N SER A 156 -12.66 -2.91 1.40
CA SER A 156 -11.97 -4.19 1.62
C SER A 156 -11.82 -4.97 0.31
N ARG A 157 -12.88 -5.02 -0.51
CA ARG A 157 -12.88 -5.68 -1.83
C ARG A 157 -11.88 -5.05 -2.78
N VAL A 158 -11.84 -3.71 -2.90
CA VAL A 158 -10.86 -3.01 -3.75
C VAL A 158 -9.42 -3.31 -3.32
N ARG A 159 -9.17 -3.37 -2.00
CA ARG A 159 -7.84 -3.72 -1.47
C ARG A 159 -7.48 -5.17 -1.81
N TRP A 160 -8.42 -6.10 -1.65
CA TRP A 160 -8.23 -7.49 -2.02
C TRP A 160 -7.94 -7.64 -3.52
N VAL A 161 -8.73 -6.99 -4.39
CA VAL A 161 -8.53 -7.02 -5.85
C VAL A 161 -7.15 -6.48 -6.24
N ARG A 162 -6.69 -5.37 -5.63
CA ARG A 162 -5.35 -4.83 -5.88
C ARG A 162 -4.24 -5.76 -5.42
N ALA A 163 -4.39 -6.35 -4.23
CA ALA A 163 -3.42 -7.32 -3.72
C ALA A 163 -3.35 -8.56 -4.60
N TRP A 164 -4.50 -9.06 -5.04
CA TRP A 164 -4.60 -10.20 -5.94
C TRP A 164 -4.01 -9.89 -7.32
N ALA A 165 -4.28 -8.71 -7.90
CA ALA A 165 -3.66 -8.29 -9.16
C ALA A 165 -2.13 -8.22 -9.06
N ASN A 166 -1.59 -7.69 -7.95
CA ASN A 166 -0.14 -7.69 -7.71
C ASN A 166 0.41 -9.11 -7.58
N PHE A 167 -0.28 -10.00 -6.87
CA PHE A 167 0.10 -11.40 -6.76
C PHE A 167 0.16 -12.08 -8.14
N LEU A 168 -0.88 -11.91 -8.96
CA LEU A 168 -0.93 -12.45 -10.32
C LEU A 168 0.24 -11.95 -11.17
N ARG A 169 0.52 -10.64 -11.13
CA ARG A 169 1.64 -10.03 -11.85
C ARG A 169 2.99 -10.60 -11.39
N THR A 170 3.22 -10.71 -10.09
CA THR A 170 4.47 -11.29 -9.57
C THR A 170 4.60 -12.75 -9.97
N ASN A 171 3.50 -13.51 -9.96
CA ASN A 171 3.49 -14.89 -10.41
C ASN A 171 3.82 -15.01 -11.92
N GLU A 172 3.28 -14.10 -12.74
CA GLU A 172 3.62 -13.99 -14.16
C GLU A 172 5.11 -13.69 -14.36
N GLU A 173 5.66 -12.68 -13.66
CA GLU A 173 7.09 -12.34 -13.72
C GLU A 173 7.99 -13.53 -13.34
N VAL A 174 7.60 -14.32 -12.33
CA VAL A 174 8.31 -15.54 -11.94
C VAL A 174 8.24 -16.61 -13.03
N ASN A 175 7.07 -16.84 -13.62
CA ASN A 175 6.89 -17.82 -14.70
C ASN A 175 7.70 -17.46 -15.95
N LEU A 176 7.73 -16.18 -16.30
CA LEU A 176 8.56 -15.65 -17.39
C LEU A 176 10.04 -15.90 -17.11
N LEU A 177 10.53 -15.63 -15.90
CA LEU A 177 11.92 -15.88 -15.52
C LEU A 177 12.30 -17.36 -15.65
N TYR A 178 11.41 -18.29 -15.27
CA TYR A 178 11.64 -19.72 -15.48
C TYR A 178 11.65 -20.11 -16.96
N ALA A 179 10.78 -19.51 -17.78
CA ALA A 179 10.78 -19.73 -19.22
C ALA A 179 12.08 -19.23 -19.87
N GLU A 180 12.52 -18.02 -19.52
CA GLU A 180 13.79 -17.43 -19.96
C GLU A 180 14.99 -18.28 -19.52
N ALA A 181 15.03 -18.75 -18.28
CA ALA A 181 16.11 -19.60 -17.79
C ALA A 181 16.19 -20.94 -18.54
N ARG A 182 15.04 -21.57 -18.83
CA ARG A 182 14.98 -22.79 -19.65
C ARG A 182 15.44 -22.54 -21.08
N ALA A 183 15.03 -21.42 -21.68
CA ALA A 183 15.47 -21.01 -23.01
C ALA A 183 16.98 -20.75 -23.05
N ALA A 184 17.53 -20.02 -22.07
CA ALA A 184 18.96 -19.74 -21.95
C ALA A 184 19.78 -21.03 -21.80
N HIS A 185 19.36 -21.94 -20.91
CA HIS A 185 19.99 -23.24 -20.74
C HIS A 185 20.05 -24.04 -22.05
N THR A 186 18.90 -24.14 -22.74
CA THR A 186 18.80 -24.86 -24.03
C THR A 186 19.64 -24.19 -25.11
N GLY A 187 19.65 -22.86 -25.16
CA GLY A 187 20.47 -22.07 -26.07
C GLY A 187 21.95 -22.32 -25.87
N PHE A 188 22.44 -22.31 -24.62
CA PHE A 188 23.85 -22.61 -24.33
C PHE A 188 24.24 -24.04 -24.73
N LEU A 189 23.40 -25.04 -24.45
CA LEU A 189 23.67 -26.41 -24.91
C LEU A 189 23.70 -26.51 -26.44
N THR A 190 22.81 -25.79 -27.12
CA THR A 190 22.78 -25.74 -28.59
C THR A 190 24.06 -25.11 -29.15
N PHE A 191 24.51 -23.99 -28.58
CA PHE A 191 25.78 -23.37 -28.97
C PHE A 191 26.99 -24.26 -28.66
N ALA A 192 26.99 -24.95 -27.52
CA ALA A 192 28.03 -25.93 -27.21
C ALA A 192 28.08 -27.06 -28.24
N ARG A 193 26.90 -27.56 -28.66
CA ARG A 193 26.79 -28.59 -29.70
C ARG A 193 27.34 -28.10 -31.04
N ILE A 194 26.88 -26.95 -31.52
CA ILE A 194 27.36 -26.35 -32.79
C ILE A 194 28.89 -26.18 -32.75
N ARG A 195 29.43 -25.71 -31.62
CA ARG A 195 30.89 -25.52 -31.48
C ARG A 195 31.65 -26.85 -31.51
N ARG A 196 31.11 -27.93 -30.93
CA ARG A 196 31.70 -29.29 -31.05
C ARG A 196 31.63 -29.81 -32.48
N GLU A 197 30.51 -29.61 -33.17
CA GLU A 197 30.35 -29.99 -34.58
C GLU A 197 31.36 -29.23 -35.47
N THR A 198 31.56 -27.93 -35.24
CA THR A 198 32.59 -27.15 -35.97
C THR A 198 34.01 -27.58 -35.64
N ALA A 199 34.28 -28.07 -34.42
CA ALA A 199 35.60 -28.59 -34.05
C ALA A 199 35.90 -29.92 -34.75
N ALA A 200 34.88 -30.69 -35.11
CA ALA A 200 34.99 -31.95 -35.84
C ALA A 200 35.11 -31.76 -37.37
N ALA A 201 35.16 -30.52 -37.87
CA ALA A 201 35.37 -30.25 -39.28
C ALA A 201 36.73 -30.79 -39.76
N LYS A 202 36.78 -31.24 -41.02
CA LYS A 202 38.02 -31.78 -41.63
C LYS A 202 39.15 -30.74 -41.57
N SER A 203 40.38 -31.22 -41.42
CA SER A 203 41.59 -30.38 -41.33
C SER A 203 41.81 -29.45 -42.52
N GLU A 204 41.20 -29.72 -43.69
CA GLU A 204 41.23 -28.84 -44.87
C GLU A 204 40.46 -27.52 -44.66
N TYR A 205 39.43 -27.53 -43.80
CA TYR A 205 38.54 -26.39 -43.58
C TYR A 205 38.79 -25.66 -42.25
N ALA A 206 39.55 -26.25 -41.32
CA ALA A 206 39.81 -25.69 -39.99
C ALA A 206 41.26 -25.91 -39.55
N SER A 207 41.93 -24.83 -39.16
CA SER A 207 43.25 -24.90 -38.56
C SER A 207 43.18 -25.48 -37.14
N ARG A 208 44.29 -26.07 -36.66
CA ARG A 208 44.39 -26.58 -35.27
C ARG A 208 43.99 -25.54 -34.22
N GLY A 209 44.32 -24.27 -34.46
CA GLY A 209 43.93 -23.16 -33.59
C GLY A 209 42.42 -22.90 -33.59
N ALA A 210 41.78 -22.97 -34.76
CA ALA A 210 40.33 -22.84 -34.89
C ALA A 210 39.59 -23.98 -34.17
N THR A 211 40.09 -25.21 -34.30
CA THR A 211 39.56 -26.38 -33.57
C THR A 211 39.69 -26.21 -32.05
N ALA A 212 40.88 -25.80 -31.57
CA ALA A 212 41.10 -25.56 -30.14
C ALA A 212 40.18 -24.47 -29.59
N TYR A 213 40.00 -23.37 -30.32
CA TYR A 213 39.07 -22.30 -29.95
C TYR A 213 37.61 -22.76 -29.91
N ALA A 214 37.18 -23.55 -30.90
CA ALA A 214 35.84 -24.10 -30.93
C ALA A 214 35.56 -25.02 -29.72
N LEU A 215 36.52 -25.87 -29.34
CA LEU A 215 36.43 -26.70 -28.14
C LEU A 215 36.39 -25.85 -26.86
N GLN A 216 37.22 -24.82 -26.75
CA GLN A 216 37.20 -23.88 -25.62
C GLN A 216 35.82 -23.22 -25.48
N LYS A 217 35.23 -22.75 -26.58
CA LYS A 217 33.89 -22.15 -26.58
C LYS A 217 32.79 -23.16 -26.23
N ALA A 218 32.91 -24.40 -26.70
CA ALA A 218 31.98 -25.46 -26.32
C ALA A 218 32.02 -25.74 -24.80
N ALA A 219 33.21 -25.79 -24.21
CA ALA A 219 33.39 -25.94 -22.76
C ALA A 219 32.80 -24.75 -21.98
N MET A 220 33.06 -23.52 -22.43
CA MET A 220 32.49 -22.30 -21.86
C MET A 220 30.96 -22.36 -21.83
N PHE A 221 30.30 -22.65 -22.97
CA PHE A 221 28.84 -22.72 -23.03
C PHE A 221 28.26 -23.85 -22.17
N THR A 222 28.97 -24.98 -22.06
CA THR A 222 28.56 -26.07 -21.17
C THR A 222 28.59 -25.62 -19.69
N SER A 223 29.62 -24.87 -19.29
CA SER A 223 29.70 -24.28 -17.96
C SER A 223 28.56 -23.29 -17.70
N MET A 224 28.29 -22.40 -18.65
CA MET A 224 27.21 -21.41 -18.53
C MET A 224 25.83 -22.07 -18.40
N ALA A 225 25.59 -23.19 -19.09
CA ALA A 225 24.37 -23.97 -18.91
C ALA A 225 24.25 -24.51 -17.47
N GLY A 226 25.34 -25.04 -16.91
CA GLY A 226 25.39 -25.49 -15.52
C GLY A 226 25.10 -24.36 -14.51
N ASP A 227 25.68 -23.17 -14.74
CA ASP A 227 25.48 -22.00 -13.87
C ASP A 227 24.03 -21.54 -13.84
N VAL A 228 23.33 -21.56 -14.99
CA VAL A 228 21.90 -21.23 -15.07
C VAL A 228 21.09 -22.19 -14.18
N LEU A 229 21.34 -23.50 -14.27
CA LEU A 229 20.64 -24.49 -13.45
C LEU A 229 20.88 -24.28 -11.95
N GLN A 230 22.12 -24.00 -11.54
CA GLN A 230 22.44 -23.73 -10.13
C GLN A 230 21.74 -22.47 -9.60
N ARG A 231 21.67 -21.41 -10.41
CA ARG A 231 20.96 -20.18 -10.03
C ARG A 231 19.47 -20.43 -9.89
N VAL A 232 18.87 -21.16 -10.82
CA VAL A 232 17.44 -21.54 -10.77
C VAL A 232 17.15 -22.44 -9.56
N SER A 233 18.00 -23.43 -9.26
CA SER A 233 17.81 -24.32 -8.11
C SER A 233 17.93 -23.58 -6.77
N LYS A 234 18.84 -22.60 -6.68
CA LYS A 234 18.95 -21.75 -5.50
C LYS A 234 17.70 -20.88 -5.30
N VAL A 235 17.20 -20.26 -6.38
CA VAL A 235 16.00 -19.41 -6.32
C VAL A 235 14.75 -20.21 -6.00
N THR A 236 14.56 -21.38 -6.63
CA THR A 236 13.44 -22.29 -6.32
C THR A 236 13.44 -22.72 -4.85
N ALA A 237 14.60 -23.11 -4.31
CA ALA A 237 14.71 -23.48 -2.89
C ALA A 237 14.37 -22.31 -1.96
N THR A 238 14.84 -21.11 -2.29
CA THR A 238 14.54 -19.89 -1.51
C THR A 238 13.05 -19.55 -1.57
N HIS A 239 12.43 -19.67 -2.75
CA HIS A 239 11.00 -19.44 -2.93
C HIS A 239 10.15 -20.46 -2.19
N ARG A 240 10.50 -21.76 -2.25
CA ARG A 240 9.82 -22.83 -1.51
C ARG A 240 9.89 -22.62 0.00
N ALA A 241 11.07 -22.31 0.53
CA ALA A 241 11.25 -22.01 1.96
C ALA A 241 10.47 -20.76 2.41
N ALA A 242 10.27 -19.78 1.51
CA ALA A 242 9.43 -18.61 1.80
C ALA A 242 7.94 -18.96 1.82
N MET A 243 7.48 -19.85 0.92
CA MET A 243 6.10 -20.33 0.88
C MET A 243 5.75 -21.22 2.08
N GLU A 244 6.62 -22.14 2.48
CA GLU A 244 6.44 -22.99 3.68
C GLU A 244 6.27 -22.15 4.95
N LYS A 245 7.09 -21.11 5.12
CA LYS A 245 6.95 -20.15 6.23
C LYS A 245 5.64 -19.35 6.21
N ASP A 246 4.99 -19.23 5.06
CA ASP A 246 3.70 -18.54 4.93
C ASP A 246 2.53 -19.50 5.19
N ASP A 247 2.64 -20.77 4.77
CA ASP A 247 1.67 -21.82 5.09
C ASP A 247 1.64 -22.13 6.60
N ASP A 248 2.80 -22.21 7.26
CA ASP A 248 2.88 -22.33 8.73
C ASP A 248 2.16 -21.17 9.44
N ARG A 249 2.18 -19.97 8.85
CA ARG A 249 1.46 -18.80 9.37
C ARG A 249 -0.03 -18.85 9.08
N ARG A 250 -0.45 -19.42 7.94
CA ARG A 250 -1.87 -19.64 7.63
C ARG A 250 -2.48 -20.64 8.60
N VAL A 251 -1.81 -21.76 8.87
CA VAL A 251 -2.27 -22.77 9.84
C VAL A 251 -2.43 -22.14 11.23
N ALA A 252 -1.43 -21.37 11.69
CA ALA A 252 -1.51 -20.65 12.97
C ALA A 252 -2.62 -19.58 13.07
N TYR A 253 -3.19 -19.14 11.95
CA TYR A 253 -4.32 -18.19 11.90
C TYR A 253 -5.69 -18.88 11.92
N TYR A 254 -5.77 -20.15 11.48
CA TYR A 254 -7.02 -20.93 11.50
C TYR A 254 -7.23 -21.69 12.81
N ASP A 255 -6.18 -21.91 13.60
CA ASP A 255 -6.24 -22.52 14.94
C ASP A 255 -6.50 -21.52 16.08
N ARG A 256 -7.09 -20.35 15.80
CA ARG A 256 -7.53 -19.35 16.80
C ARG A 256 -8.98 -18.92 16.62
#